data_AF-A0A258YN18-F1
#
_entry.id   AF-A0A258YN18-F1
#
_cell.length_a   1.000
_cell.length_b   1.000
_cell.length_c   1.000
_cell.angle_alpha   90.00
_cell.angle_beta   90.00
_cell.angle_gamma   90.00
#
_symmetry.space_group_name_H-M   'P 1'
#
loop_
_entity.id
_entity.type
_entity.pdbx_description
1 polymer ?
#
loop_
_entity_poly.entity_id
_entity_poly.type
_entity_poly.pdbx_seq_one_letter_code
_entity_poly.pdbx_strand_id
1 'polypeptide(L)'
;MKIKNSLTIGLVVFITMVTTALVYSKNQGTQLNITSQEPLYISEAKKNIVGVWYDEEFPTTIWEFKEDGRLICNSRNNLPINRTYRIVNTTPICGKDVEVDEKQETMYVITKDEDGIEKCFDLYFHENTKTKFNLWAIGMSADGITVFIKK
;
A
#
# COMPACT_ATOMS: atom_id res chain seq x y z
N MET A 1 55.21 -39.05 13.71
CA MET A 1 54.72 -38.25 12.56
C MET A 1 53.29 -38.67 12.20
N LYS A 2 52.27 -38.27 12.99
CA LYS A 2 50.85 -38.64 12.75
C LYS A 2 49.84 -37.49 13.00
N ILE A 3 50.31 -36.32 13.46
CA ILE A 3 49.45 -35.21 13.91
C ILE A 3 49.08 -34.26 12.73
N LYS A 4 49.86 -34.24 11.64
CA LYS A 4 49.62 -33.35 10.49
C LYS A 4 48.37 -33.71 9.67
N ASN A 5 47.98 -34.98 9.61
CA ASN A 5 46.86 -35.42 8.76
C ASN A 5 45.48 -35.18 9.40
N SER A 6 45.38 -35.13 10.73
CA SER A 6 44.12 -34.85 11.43
C SER A 6 43.71 -33.37 11.31
N LEU A 7 44.70 -32.47 11.31
CA LEU A 7 44.49 -31.02 11.20
C LEU A 7 43.99 -30.61 9.80
N THR A 8 44.51 -31.24 8.74
CA THR A 8 44.05 -30.97 7.36
C THR A 8 42.64 -31.50 7.10
N ILE A 9 42.29 -32.67 7.65
CA ILE A 9 40.92 -33.23 7.50
C ILE A 9 39.90 -32.34 8.22
N GLY A 10 40.20 -31.88 9.43
CA GLY A 10 39.31 -30.97 10.18
C GLY A 10 39.05 -29.65 9.46
N LEU A 11 40.07 -29.07 8.84
CA LEU A 11 39.96 -27.82 8.09
C LEU A 11 39.05 -27.97 6.85
N VAL A 12 39.17 -29.07 6.11
CA VAL A 12 38.36 -29.32 4.91
C VAL A 12 36.87 -29.50 5.27
N VAL A 13 36.57 -30.24 6.34
CA VAL A 13 35.19 -30.40 6.81
C VAL A 13 34.59 -29.05 7.23
N PHE A 14 35.35 -28.23 7.94
CA PHE A 14 34.90 -26.90 8.35
C PHE A 14 34.61 -25.98 7.16
N ILE A 15 35.50 -25.96 6.15
CA ILE A 15 35.30 -25.16 4.93
C ILE A 15 34.04 -25.63 4.19
N THR A 16 33.84 -26.94 4.04
CA THR A 16 32.65 -27.47 3.35
C THR A 16 31.35 -27.09 4.06
N MET A 17 31.27 -27.19 5.40
CA MET A 17 30.09 -26.77 6.17
C MET A 17 29.79 -25.28 6.04
N VAL A 18 30.81 -24.42 6.06
CA VAL A 18 30.62 -22.97 5.92
C VAL A 18 30.14 -22.63 4.51
N THR A 19 30.70 -23.26 3.48
CA THR A 19 30.26 -23.03 2.10
C THR A 19 28.83 -23.52 1.84
N THR A 20 28.42 -24.68 2.37
CA THR A 20 27.05 -25.17 2.21
C THR A 20 26.05 -24.32 2.99
N ALA A 21 26.40 -23.85 4.19
CA ALA A 21 25.56 -22.92 4.96
C ALA A 21 25.41 -21.56 4.26
N LEU A 22 26.48 -21.03 3.65
CA LEU A 22 26.44 -19.80 2.86
C LEU A 22 25.62 -19.96 1.58
N VAL A 23 25.76 -21.07 0.86
CA VAL A 23 24.95 -21.36 -0.33
C VAL A 23 23.48 -21.54 0.04
N TYR A 24 23.17 -22.25 1.14
CA TYR A 24 21.80 -22.44 1.62
C TYR A 24 21.16 -21.12 2.08
N SER A 25 21.90 -20.29 2.84
CA SER A 25 21.47 -18.95 3.26
C SER A 25 21.24 -18.03 2.07
N LYS A 26 22.13 -18.05 1.07
CA LYS A 26 21.97 -17.27 -0.16
C LYS A 26 20.77 -17.75 -0.99
N ASN A 27 20.49 -19.05 -1.01
CA ASN A 27 19.32 -19.61 -1.70
C ASN A 27 18.00 -19.30 -0.98
N GLN A 28 17.99 -19.29 0.36
CA GLN A 28 16.82 -18.88 1.14
C GLN A 28 16.53 -17.38 1.03
N GLY A 29 17.56 -16.53 0.89
CA GLY A 29 17.39 -15.10 0.62
C GLY A 29 16.74 -14.78 -0.73
N THR A 30 16.82 -15.70 -1.69
CA THR A 30 16.22 -15.56 -3.04
C THR A 30 14.82 -16.15 -3.18
N GLN A 31 14.23 -16.75 -2.15
CA GLN A 31 12.87 -17.33 -2.19
C GLN A 31 11.74 -16.41 -1.72
N LEU A 32 11.99 -15.11 -1.57
CA LEU A 32 10.93 -14.11 -1.38
C LEU A 32 10.47 -13.49 -2.72
N ASN A 33 10.33 -14.32 -3.76
CA ASN A 33 9.40 -14.03 -4.85
C ASN A 33 8.07 -14.72 -4.54
N ILE A 34 7.43 -14.31 -3.45
CA ILE A 34 5.98 -14.44 -3.39
C ILE A 34 5.52 -13.39 -4.38
N THR A 35 5.17 -13.82 -5.60
CA THR A 35 4.28 -13.03 -6.46
C THR A 35 2.98 -12.95 -5.68
N SER A 36 2.89 -12.01 -4.74
CA SER A 36 1.67 -11.70 -4.01
C SER A 36 0.74 -11.18 -5.08
N GLN A 37 -0.10 -12.09 -5.55
CA GLN A 37 -1.16 -11.74 -6.48
C GLN A 37 -2.06 -10.79 -5.69
N GLU A 38 -2.15 -9.54 -6.16
CA GLU A 38 -2.93 -8.49 -5.50
C GLU A 38 -4.33 -9.02 -5.18
N PRO A 39 -4.82 -8.86 -3.94
CA PRO A 39 -6.15 -9.34 -3.58
C PRO A 39 -7.22 -8.76 -4.49
N LEU A 40 -8.24 -9.58 -4.81
CA LEU A 40 -9.30 -9.21 -5.74
C LEU A 40 -9.99 -7.90 -5.32
N TYR A 41 -10.27 -7.72 -4.02
CA TYR A 41 -10.92 -6.53 -3.49
C TYR A 41 -10.11 -5.25 -3.73
N ILE A 42 -8.77 -5.31 -3.75
CA ILE A 42 -7.91 -4.17 -4.10
C ILE A 42 -7.98 -3.87 -5.59
N SER A 43 -7.95 -4.90 -6.43
CA SER A 43 -8.12 -4.75 -7.87
C SER A 43 -9.49 -4.15 -8.22
N GLU A 44 -10.55 -4.52 -7.50
CA GLU A 44 -11.88 -3.94 -7.65
C GLU A 44 -11.93 -2.50 -7.14
N ALA A 45 -11.35 -2.20 -5.98
CA ALA A 45 -11.28 -0.86 -5.42
C ALA A 45 -10.60 0.13 -6.37
N LYS A 46 -9.50 -0.28 -7.01
CA LYS A 46 -8.80 0.53 -8.03
C LYS A 46 -9.67 0.86 -9.24
N LYS A 47 -10.55 -0.05 -9.65
CA LYS A 47 -11.52 0.21 -10.73
C LYS A 47 -12.64 1.12 -10.26
N ASN A 48 -13.16 0.86 -9.05
CA ASN A 48 -14.33 1.56 -8.53
C ASN A 48 -14.02 3.01 -8.12
N ILE A 49 -12.79 3.31 -7.69
CA ILE A 49 -12.42 4.68 -7.27
C ILE A 49 -12.28 5.64 -8.46
N VAL A 50 -11.98 5.14 -9.67
CA VAL A 50 -11.74 5.98 -10.84
C VAL A 50 -13.02 6.72 -11.22
N GLY A 51 -12.91 8.04 -11.33
CA GLY A 51 -14.05 8.91 -11.61
C GLY A 51 -13.97 10.23 -10.86
N VAL A 52 -15.04 11.01 -11.00
CA VAL A 52 -15.20 12.32 -10.36
C VAL A 52 -16.13 12.18 -9.16
N TRP A 53 -15.62 12.52 -7.99
CA TRP A 53 -16.31 12.38 -6.72
C TRP A 53 -16.53 13.73 -6.06
N TYR A 54 -17.70 13.88 -5.47
CA TYR A 54 -18.12 15.10 -4.81
C TYR A 54 -18.27 14.81 -3.32
N ASP A 55 -17.76 15.71 -2.49
CA ASP A 55 -18.01 15.70 -1.06
C ASP A 55 -19.52 15.90 -0.80
N GLU A 56 -20.10 15.06 0.07
CA GLU A 56 -21.53 15.07 0.39
C GLU A 56 -21.98 16.37 1.07
N GLU A 57 -21.15 16.91 1.96
CA GLU A 57 -21.45 18.15 2.69
C GLU A 57 -21.10 19.38 1.87
N PHE A 58 -20.03 19.30 1.07
CA PHE A 58 -19.53 20.41 0.26
C PHE A 58 -19.32 20.01 -1.20
N PRO A 59 -20.38 19.94 -2.04
CA PRO A 59 -20.27 19.46 -3.43
C PRO A 59 -19.38 20.29 -4.37
N THR A 60 -18.85 21.43 -3.89
CA THR A 60 -17.83 22.22 -4.58
C THR A 60 -16.41 21.71 -4.33
N THR A 61 -16.23 20.76 -3.42
CA THR A 61 -15.01 19.97 -3.23
C THR A 61 -15.11 18.71 -4.09
N ILE A 62 -14.19 18.59 -5.05
CA ILE A 62 -14.19 17.56 -6.09
C ILE A 62 -12.87 16.80 -6.04
N TRP A 63 -12.95 15.47 -6.14
CA TRP A 63 -11.83 14.56 -6.25
C TRP A 63 -11.95 13.77 -7.54
N GLU A 64 -11.03 13.98 -8.48
CA GLU A 64 -11.00 13.23 -9.73
C GLU A 64 -9.83 12.23 -9.72
N PHE A 65 -10.15 10.95 -9.58
CA PHE A 65 -9.19 9.84 -9.61
C PHE A 65 -9.06 9.31 -11.04
N LYS A 66 -7.82 9.27 -11.55
CA LYS A 66 -7.49 8.81 -12.90
C LYS A 66 -6.84 7.42 -12.87
N GLU A 67 -7.08 6.62 -13.90
CA GLU A 67 -6.51 5.25 -14.03
C GLU A 67 -4.98 5.19 -13.94
N ASP A 68 -4.29 6.27 -14.30
CA ASP A 68 -2.83 6.38 -14.26
C ASP A 68 -2.26 6.73 -12.86
N GLY A 69 -3.11 6.74 -11.83
CA GLY A 69 -2.70 7.06 -10.45
C GLY A 69 -2.59 8.56 -10.18
N ARG A 70 -3.06 9.44 -11.08
CA ARG A 70 -3.19 10.87 -10.78
C ARG A 70 -4.51 11.17 -10.06
N LEU A 71 -4.44 12.08 -9.10
CA LEU A 71 -5.58 12.63 -8.38
C LEU A 71 -5.63 14.14 -8.60
N ILE A 72 -6.76 14.66 -9.04
CA ILE A 72 -6.99 16.09 -9.19
C ILE A 72 -7.99 16.53 -8.13
N CYS A 73 -7.55 17.38 -7.20
CA CYS A 73 -8.39 17.93 -6.15
C CYS A 73 -8.78 19.36 -6.50
N ASN A 74 -10.08 19.66 -6.45
CA ASN A 74 -10.58 21.04 -6.54
C ASN A 74 -11.38 21.35 -5.27
N SER A 75 -11.14 22.49 -4.64
CA SER A 75 -11.90 22.90 -3.46
C SER A 75 -12.42 24.32 -3.63
N ARG A 76 -13.75 24.44 -3.57
CA ARG A 76 -14.59 25.64 -3.42
C ARG A 76 -14.40 26.80 -4.39
N ASN A 77 -13.18 27.17 -4.80
CA ASN A 77 -12.81 28.18 -5.81
C ASN A 77 -11.28 28.21 -6.09
N ASN A 78 -10.50 27.25 -5.58
CA ASN A 78 -9.05 27.24 -5.80
C ASN A 78 -8.69 26.63 -7.16
N LEU A 79 -7.47 26.92 -7.62
CA LEU A 79 -6.91 26.19 -8.75
C LEU A 79 -6.85 24.69 -8.43
N PRO A 80 -7.13 23.81 -9.40
CA PRO A 80 -6.97 22.38 -9.21
C PRO A 80 -5.55 22.04 -8.76
N ILE A 81 -5.45 21.20 -7.73
CA ILE A 81 -4.18 20.68 -7.22
C ILE A 81 -4.00 19.27 -7.76
N ASN A 82 -2.88 19.04 -8.45
CA ASN A 82 -2.50 17.72 -8.91
C ASN A 82 -1.75 16.97 -7.80
N ARG A 83 -2.14 15.73 -7.59
CA ARG A 83 -1.55 14.79 -6.65
C ARG A 83 -1.36 13.45 -7.37
N THR A 84 -0.60 12.56 -6.74
CA THR A 84 -0.66 11.14 -7.09
C THR A 84 -1.39 10.36 -6.01
N TYR A 85 -1.95 9.21 -6.36
CA TYR A 85 -2.57 8.32 -5.40
C TYR A 85 -2.24 6.85 -5.69
N ARG A 86 -2.30 6.03 -4.64
CA ARG A 86 -2.25 4.57 -4.72
C ARG A 86 -3.17 3.96 -3.68
N ILE A 87 -3.77 2.82 -4.01
CA ILE A 87 -4.52 1.99 -3.05
C ILE A 87 -3.61 0.85 -2.62
N VAL A 88 -3.52 0.62 -1.31
CA VAL A 88 -2.72 -0.45 -0.72
C VAL A 88 -3.54 -1.22 0.31
N ASN A 89 -3.20 -2.48 0.51
CA ASN A 89 -3.64 -3.30 1.65
C ASN A 89 -2.48 -3.57 2.61
N THR A 90 -1.47 -2.70 2.65
CA THR A 90 -0.34 -2.81 3.58
C THR A 90 -0.40 -1.65 4.55
N THR A 91 0.06 -1.84 5.78
CA THR A 91 0.11 -0.77 6.79
C THR A 91 0.85 0.45 6.21
N PRO A 92 0.16 1.58 5.99
CA PRO A 92 0.79 2.76 5.44
C PRO A 92 1.66 3.49 6.46
N ILE A 93 2.78 4.06 6.01
CA ILE A 93 3.63 4.92 6.83
C ILE A 93 3.12 6.36 6.73
N CYS A 94 2.08 6.68 7.50
CA CYS A 94 1.42 8.00 7.50
C CYS A 94 1.33 8.64 8.88
N GLY A 95 2.26 8.29 9.78
CA GLY A 95 2.37 8.87 11.12
C GLY A 95 1.60 8.13 12.23
N LYS A 96 0.85 7.07 11.90
CA LYS A 96 0.30 6.12 12.86
C LYS A 96 0.35 4.70 12.31
N ASP A 97 0.56 3.75 13.21
CA ASP A 97 0.43 2.33 12.91
C ASP A 97 -1.06 1.97 12.82
N VAL A 98 -1.43 1.26 11.76
CA VAL A 98 -2.77 0.72 11.54
C VAL A 98 -2.66 -0.73 11.11
N GLU A 99 -3.63 -1.55 11.52
CA GLU A 99 -3.64 -2.98 11.25
C GLU A 99 -4.30 -3.28 9.89
N VAL A 100 -3.72 -4.21 9.15
CA VAL A 100 -4.31 -4.76 7.93
C VAL A 100 -4.97 -6.08 8.28
N ASP A 101 -6.26 -6.20 7.99
CA ASP A 101 -6.96 -7.48 8.01
C ASP A 101 -7.54 -7.79 6.62
N GLU A 102 -6.92 -8.74 5.92
CA GLU A 102 -7.41 -9.19 4.61
C GLU A 102 -8.79 -9.84 4.68
N LYS A 103 -9.19 -10.42 5.83
CA LYS A 103 -10.53 -10.99 6.00
C LYS A 103 -11.61 -9.92 6.12
N GLN A 104 -11.22 -8.72 6.55
CA GLN A 104 -12.08 -7.54 6.61
C GLN A 104 -11.88 -6.63 5.39
N GLU A 105 -11.13 -7.09 4.39
CA GLU A 105 -10.86 -6.34 3.15
C GLU A 105 -10.30 -4.93 3.40
N THR A 106 -9.48 -4.77 4.45
CA THR A 106 -8.92 -3.46 4.82
C THR A 106 -8.08 -2.90 3.67
N MET A 107 -8.33 -1.63 3.33
CA MET A 107 -7.65 -0.93 2.24
C MET A 107 -7.47 0.55 2.54
N TYR A 108 -6.38 1.11 2.02
CA TYR A 108 -6.00 2.48 2.26
C TYR A 108 -5.71 3.22 0.97
N VAL A 109 -6.14 4.47 0.88
CA VAL A 109 -5.73 5.42 -0.17
C VAL A 109 -4.58 6.26 0.37
N ILE A 110 -3.44 6.19 -0.31
CA ILE A 110 -2.31 7.07 -0.06
C ILE A 110 -2.30 8.12 -1.15
N THR A 111 -2.40 9.39 -0.77
CA THR A 111 -2.21 10.53 -1.68
C THR A 111 -0.87 11.18 -1.42
N LYS A 112 -0.24 11.70 -2.47
CA LYS A 112 1.06 12.37 -2.38
C LYS A 112 1.02 13.71 -3.09
N ASP A 113 1.38 14.75 -2.35
CA ASP A 113 1.49 16.12 -2.82
C ASP A 113 2.79 16.34 -3.63
N GLU A 114 2.87 17.45 -4.36
CA GLU A 114 4.04 17.78 -5.22
C GLU A 114 5.34 17.93 -4.41
N ASP A 115 5.24 18.34 -3.15
CA ASP A 115 6.35 18.41 -2.19
C ASP A 115 6.79 17.04 -1.66
N GLY A 116 6.08 15.98 -2.06
CA GLY A 116 6.36 14.61 -1.70
C GLY A 116 5.74 14.13 -0.39
N ILE A 117 4.96 14.97 0.29
CA ILE A 117 4.29 14.61 1.53
C ILE A 117 3.14 13.64 1.23
N GLU A 118 3.13 12.51 1.94
CA GLU A 118 2.08 11.49 1.83
C GLU A 118 1.02 11.65 2.92
N LYS A 119 -0.25 11.45 2.55
CA LYS A 119 -1.40 11.38 3.45
C LYS A 119 -2.15 10.09 3.20
N CYS A 120 -2.63 9.47 4.28
CA CYS A 120 -3.33 8.21 4.21
C CYS A 120 -4.76 8.30 4.69
N PHE A 121 -5.62 7.57 4.00
CA PHE A 121 -7.04 7.52 4.26
C PHE A 121 -7.51 6.07 4.27
N ASP A 122 -8.31 5.70 5.26
CA ASP A 122 -9.09 4.47 5.22
C ASP A 122 -10.20 4.61 4.18
N LEU A 123 -10.36 3.61 3.31
CA LEU A 123 -11.28 3.63 2.18
C LEU A 123 -12.34 2.55 2.34
N TYR A 124 -13.59 2.96 2.38
CA TYR A 124 -14.73 2.05 2.45
C TYR A 124 -15.81 2.42 1.44
N PHE A 125 -16.07 1.53 0.48
CA PHE A 125 -17.18 1.67 -0.47
C PHE A 125 -18.49 1.20 0.16
N HIS A 126 -19.56 1.96 -0.05
CA HIS A 126 -20.89 1.54 0.39
C HIS A 126 -21.39 0.41 -0.53
N GLU A 127 -21.48 -0.81 0.02
CA GLU A 127 -21.75 -2.07 -0.69
C GLU A 127 -22.91 -1.98 -1.69
N ASN A 128 -24.00 -1.32 -1.30
CA ASN A 128 -25.23 -1.28 -2.09
C ASN A 128 -25.18 -0.37 -3.32
N THR A 129 -24.22 0.53 -3.41
CA THR A 129 -24.26 1.57 -4.44
C THR A 129 -23.00 1.62 -5.29
N LYS A 130 -21.82 1.35 -4.71
CA LYS A 130 -20.49 1.65 -5.30
C LYS A 130 -20.38 3.08 -5.86
N THR A 131 -21.37 3.94 -5.59
CA THR A 131 -21.43 5.35 -6.01
C THR A 131 -21.19 6.27 -4.83
N LYS A 132 -20.91 5.70 -3.66
CA LYS A 132 -20.56 6.38 -2.43
C LYS A 132 -19.43 5.64 -1.73
N PHE A 133 -18.48 6.37 -1.17
CA PHE A 133 -17.46 5.84 -0.27
C PHE A 133 -17.07 6.86 0.79
N ASN A 134 -16.43 6.37 1.84
CA ASN A 134 -15.90 7.18 2.93
C ASN A 134 -14.37 7.20 2.88
N LEU A 135 -13.78 8.36 3.15
CA LEU A 135 -12.35 8.56 3.38
C LEU A 135 -12.11 9.04 4.80
N TRP A 136 -11.50 8.22 5.65
CA TRP A 136 -11.09 8.65 6.99
C TRP A 136 -9.61 8.93 7.05
N ALA A 137 -9.24 10.18 7.39
CA ALA A 137 -7.84 10.55 7.54
C ALA A 137 -7.19 9.78 8.68
N ILE A 138 -6.15 9.02 8.36
CA ILE A 138 -5.37 8.29 9.36
C ILE A 138 -4.41 9.26 10.04
N GLY A 139 -4.33 9.21 11.37
CA GLY A 139 -3.37 10.01 12.12
C GLY A 139 -3.87 11.36 12.62
N MET A 140 -4.92 11.92 12.02
CA MET A 140 -5.51 13.20 12.42
C MET A 140 -6.84 12.99 13.15
N SER A 141 -7.20 13.91 14.06
CA SER A 141 -8.50 13.93 14.75
C SER A 141 -9.58 14.47 13.81
N ALA A 142 -9.83 13.79 12.69
CA ALA A 142 -10.79 14.24 11.69
C ALA A 142 -11.84 13.16 11.44
N ASP A 143 -13.09 13.60 11.37
CA ASP A 143 -14.23 12.80 10.93
C ASP A 143 -14.05 12.40 9.45
N GLY A 144 -14.60 11.26 9.06
CA GLY A 144 -14.52 10.79 7.68
C GLY A 144 -15.31 11.65 6.72
N ILE A 145 -14.80 11.81 5.51
CA ILE A 145 -15.50 12.50 4.44
C ILE A 145 -16.26 11.46 3.62
N THR A 146 -17.59 11.62 3.51
CA THR A 146 -18.40 10.86 2.57
C THR A 146 -18.34 11.54 1.20
N VAL A 147 -18.00 10.79 0.17
CA VAL A 147 -18.00 11.27 -1.22
C VAL A 147 -18.89 10.42 -2.10
N PHE A 148 -19.43 11.01 -3.17
CA PHE A 148 -20.33 10.34 -4.10
C PHE A 148 -20.05 10.71 -5.56
N ILE A 149 -20.27 9.78 -6.48
CA ILE A 149 -20.25 10.04 -7.93
C ILE A 149 -21.63 10.51 -8.37
N LYS A 150 -21.68 11.64 -9.08
CA LYS A 150 -22.90 12.14 -9.68
C LYS A 150 -23.18 11.36 -10.97
N LYS A 151 -24.28 10.59 -10.99
CA LYS A 151 -24.80 9.97 -12.22
C LYS A 151 -25.50 10.99 -13.10
#